data_AF-T1A0P8-F1
#
_entry.id   AF-T1A0P8-F1
#
_cell.length_a   1.000
_cell.length_b   1.000
_cell.length_c   1.000
_cell.angle_alpha   90.00
_cell.angle_beta   90.00
_cell.angle_gamma   90.00
#
_symmetry.space_group_name_H-M   'P 1'
#
loop_
_entity.id
_entity.type
_entity.pdbx_description
1 polymer ?
#
loop_
_entity_poly.entity_id
_entity_poly.type
_entity_poly.pdbx_seq_one_letter_code
_entity_poly.pdbx_strand_id
1 'polypeptide(L)'
;KLVHFQLADQFHFGMLTDSNEYIDLDTACRDYLGVNPVKGADPSRFRDMRAFFAGGADSVELTRKIIEYIDRRRKMGWTPRAATGARYLFKPEEGVQLLAPVTAGAKIYCLASNSRSHVAEQKKTPPTQPYAFTRFSNSLVGPSEPLVVHRAGQFPDIEVELAIVLGRRGKHIPAARAMEYVAGYTIGLD
;
A
#
# COMPACT_ATOMS: atom_id res chain seq x y z
N LYS A 1 7.97 -4.55 -0.65
CA LYS A 1 6.78 -3.96 0.02
C LYS A 1 5.85 -3.38 -1.03
N LEU A 2 4.52 -3.57 -0.95
CA LEU A 2 3.59 -2.92 -1.89
C LEU A 2 3.49 -1.43 -1.58
N VAL A 3 3.48 -0.59 -2.61
CA VAL A 3 3.46 0.87 -2.48
C VAL A 3 2.61 1.50 -3.57
N HIS A 4 2.05 2.66 -3.28
CA HIS A 4 1.74 3.64 -4.31
C HIS A 4 2.82 4.71 -4.29
N PHE A 5 3.21 5.17 -5.46
CA PHE A 5 4.16 6.27 -5.57
C PHE A 5 3.81 7.15 -6.76
N GLN A 6 4.26 8.39 -6.71
CA GLN A 6 4.17 9.34 -7.79
C GLN A 6 5.56 9.63 -8.32
N LEU A 7 5.68 9.75 -9.64
CA LEU A 7 6.88 10.22 -10.32
C LEU A 7 6.44 11.23 -11.39
N ALA A 8 6.89 12.47 -11.27
CA ALA A 8 6.32 13.59 -12.01
C ALA A 8 4.78 13.63 -11.86
N ASP A 9 4.02 13.64 -12.96
CA ASP A 9 2.54 13.69 -12.93
C ASP A 9 1.88 12.30 -13.01
N GLN A 10 2.67 11.23 -12.88
CA GLN A 10 2.18 9.86 -13.03
C GLN A 10 2.06 9.14 -11.67
N PHE A 11 0.92 8.48 -11.49
CA PHE A 11 0.64 7.64 -10.33
C PHE A 11 0.92 6.19 -10.67
N HIS A 12 1.67 5.52 -9.81
CA HIS A 12 2.07 4.14 -9.98
C HIS A 12 1.63 3.30 -8.78
N PHE A 13 1.20 2.07 -9.06
CA PHE A 13 1.10 1.01 -8.07
C PHE A 13 2.24 0.03 -8.30
N GLY A 14 2.92 -0.35 -7.22
CA GLY A 14 4.22 -0.94 -7.36
C GLY A 14 4.77 -1.65 -6.15
N MET A 15 6.07 -1.92 -6.23
CA MET A 15 6.86 -2.46 -5.12
C MET A 15 8.06 -1.59 -4.81
N LEU A 16 8.29 -1.38 -3.52
CA LEU A 16 9.58 -0.96 -2.98
C LEU A 16 10.40 -2.21 -2.65
N THR A 17 11.56 -2.35 -3.27
CA THR A 17 12.51 -3.46 -3.08
C THR A 17 13.40 -3.23 -1.85
N ASP A 18 14.12 -4.27 -1.44
CA ASP A 18 15.12 -4.17 -0.35
C ASP A 18 16.36 -3.36 -0.77
N SER A 19 16.61 -3.24 -2.08
CA SER A 19 17.62 -2.34 -2.67
C SER A 19 17.18 -0.87 -2.72
N ASN A 20 16.03 -0.53 -2.12
CA ASN A 20 15.45 0.81 -2.13
C ASN A 20 15.11 1.31 -3.55
N GLU A 21 14.63 0.42 -4.42
CA GLU A 21 14.18 0.75 -5.77
C GLU A 21 12.66 0.55 -5.87
N TYR A 22 12.03 1.35 -6.74
CA TYR A 22 10.60 1.32 -7.01
C TYR A 22 10.34 0.62 -8.33
N ILE A 23 9.47 -0.38 -8.30
CA ILE A 23 9.00 -1.12 -9.48
C ILE A 23 7.57 -0.68 -9.78
N ASP A 24 7.31 -0.11 -10.95
CA ASP A 24 5.96 0.02 -11.49
C ASP A 24 5.48 -1.35 -11.98
N LEU A 25 4.49 -1.91 -11.28
CA LEU A 25 4.01 -3.25 -11.57
C LEU A 25 3.15 -3.35 -12.84
N ASP A 26 2.45 -2.30 -13.26
CA ASP A 26 1.66 -2.36 -14.52
C ASP A 26 2.60 -2.46 -15.70
N THR A 27 3.55 -1.53 -15.78
CA THR A 27 4.53 -1.51 -16.88
C THR A 27 5.43 -2.76 -16.87
N ALA A 28 5.89 -3.20 -15.70
CA ALA A 28 6.68 -4.42 -15.56
C ALA A 28 5.89 -5.68 -15.92
N CYS A 29 4.60 -5.75 -15.56
CA CYS A 29 3.74 -6.88 -15.92
C CYS A 29 3.56 -6.99 -17.43
N ARG A 30 3.34 -5.87 -18.12
CA ARG A 30 3.20 -5.85 -19.58
C ARG A 30 4.47 -6.32 -20.28
N ASP A 31 5.64 -5.90 -19.81
CA ASP A 31 6.92 -6.41 -20.33
C ASP A 31 7.05 -7.92 -20.11
N TYR A 32 6.81 -8.38 -18.87
CA TYR A 32 6.88 -9.79 -18.52
C TYR A 32 5.98 -10.66 -19.41
N LEU A 33 4.72 -10.26 -19.60
CA LEU A 33 3.74 -11.00 -20.39
C LEU A 33 4.00 -10.94 -21.90
N GLY A 34 4.65 -9.88 -22.39
CA GLY A 34 5.10 -9.79 -23.78
C GLY A 34 6.16 -10.84 -24.13
N VAL A 35 6.95 -11.27 -23.13
CA VAL A 35 7.99 -12.29 -23.28
C VAL A 35 7.52 -13.67 -22.83
N ASN A 36 6.65 -13.71 -21.82
CA ASN A 36 6.14 -14.93 -21.19
C ASN A 36 4.60 -14.91 -21.25
N PRO A 37 3.99 -15.25 -22.39
CA PRO A 37 2.54 -15.20 -22.52
C PRO A 37 1.89 -16.19 -21.56
N VAL A 38 1.07 -15.66 -20.64
CA VAL A 38 0.27 -16.44 -19.71
C VAL A 38 -1.20 -16.32 -20.11
N LYS A 39 -1.83 -17.45 -20.45
CA LYS A 39 -3.24 -17.49 -20.84
C LYS A 39 -4.12 -16.97 -19.70
N GLY A 40 -4.97 -15.99 -20.00
CA GLY A 40 -5.89 -15.38 -19.03
C GLY A 40 -5.24 -14.40 -18.05
N ALA A 41 -3.95 -14.09 -18.19
CA ALA A 41 -3.34 -13.01 -17.43
C ALA A 41 -3.93 -11.66 -17.88
N ASP A 42 -4.25 -10.83 -16.90
CA ASP A 42 -4.77 -9.48 -17.11
C ASP A 42 -3.78 -8.49 -16.46
N PRO A 43 -3.14 -7.58 -17.21
CA PRO A 43 -2.28 -6.56 -16.61
C PRO A 43 -3.05 -5.56 -15.73
N SER A 44 -4.36 -5.38 -15.94
CA SER A 44 -5.17 -4.34 -15.28
C SER A 44 -5.27 -4.49 -13.76
N ARG A 45 -4.98 -5.68 -13.23
CA ARG A 45 -4.87 -5.96 -11.78
C ARG A 45 -3.68 -5.24 -11.12
N PHE A 46 -2.77 -4.64 -11.88
CA PHE A 46 -1.71 -3.77 -11.34
C PHE A 46 -1.99 -2.27 -11.49
N ARG A 47 -3.20 -1.87 -11.94
CA ARG A 47 -3.56 -0.45 -12.02
C ARG A 47 -3.55 0.25 -10.66
N ASP A 48 -4.04 -0.43 -9.64
CA ASP A 48 -4.17 0.09 -8.28
C ASP A 48 -4.21 -1.07 -7.27
N MET A 49 -3.99 -0.76 -6.00
CA MET A 49 -3.99 -1.77 -4.93
C MET A 49 -5.34 -2.51 -4.78
N ARG A 50 -6.46 -1.88 -5.13
CA ARG A 50 -7.79 -2.53 -5.06
C ARG A 50 -7.92 -3.60 -6.14
N ALA A 51 -7.48 -3.31 -7.37
CA ALA A 51 -7.45 -4.27 -8.46
C ALA A 51 -6.49 -5.42 -8.13
N PHE A 52 -5.35 -5.12 -7.50
CA PHE A 52 -4.40 -6.11 -7.04
C PHE A 52 -5.04 -7.10 -6.06
N PHE A 53 -5.70 -6.60 -5.01
CA PHE A 53 -6.38 -7.45 -4.02
C PHE A 53 -7.58 -8.20 -4.58
N ALA A 54 -8.34 -7.60 -5.50
CA ALA A 54 -9.42 -8.31 -6.21
C ALA A 54 -8.89 -9.51 -7.00
N GLY A 55 -7.65 -9.42 -7.50
CA GLY A 55 -6.97 -10.50 -8.19
C GLY A 55 -6.40 -11.61 -7.29
N GLY A 56 -6.39 -11.43 -5.97
CA GLY A 56 -6.04 -12.47 -4.99
C GLY A 56 -4.66 -13.11 -5.19
N ALA A 57 -4.60 -14.43 -5.00
CA ALA A 57 -3.36 -15.21 -5.07
C ALA A 57 -2.65 -15.09 -6.44
N ASP A 58 -3.41 -14.96 -7.53
CA ASP A 58 -2.85 -14.80 -8.86
C ASP A 58 -2.05 -13.50 -9.01
N SER A 59 -2.49 -12.41 -8.36
CA SER A 59 -1.75 -11.13 -8.38
C SER A 59 -0.41 -11.28 -7.68
N VAL A 60 -0.41 -11.97 -6.53
CA VAL A 60 0.80 -12.22 -5.74
C VAL A 60 1.78 -13.10 -6.52
N GLU A 61 1.29 -14.19 -7.10
CA GLU A 61 2.09 -15.12 -7.87
C GLU A 61 2.68 -14.49 -9.14
N LEU A 62 1.89 -13.68 -9.85
CA LEU A 62 2.37 -12.94 -11.02
C LEU A 62 3.42 -11.89 -10.62
N THR A 63 3.23 -11.22 -9.48
CA THR A 63 4.22 -10.28 -8.93
C THR A 63 5.55 -10.96 -8.66
N ARG A 64 5.54 -12.13 -8.02
CA ARG A 64 6.75 -12.92 -7.77
C ARG A 64 7.48 -13.26 -9.07
N LYS A 65 6.74 -13.71 -10.10
CA LYS A 65 7.31 -14.01 -11.42
C LYS A 65 7.92 -12.79 -12.10
N ILE A 66 7.29 -11.62 -11.98
CA ILE A 66 7.80 -10.35 -12.51
C ILE A 66 9.12 -9.99 -11.84
N ILE A 67 9.21 -10.05 -10.51
CA ILE A 67 10.45 -9.75 -9.77
C ILE A 67 11.57 -10.70 -10.20
N GLU A 68 11.32 -12.00 -10.21
CA GLU A 68 12.32 -12.99 -10.62
C GLU A 68 12.80 -12.77 -12.07
N TYR A 69 11.88 -12.39 -12.96
CA TYR A 69 12.20 -12.05 -14.33
C TYR A 69 13.10 -10.81 -14.42
N ILE A 70 12.81 -9.75 -13.66
CA ILE A 70 13.64 -8.55 -13.57
C ILE A 70 15.03 -8.91 -13.05
N ASP A 71 15.11 -9.66 -11.95
CA ASP A 71 16.38 -10.04 -11.31
C ASP A 71 17.25 -10.88 -12.25
N ARG A 72 16.66 -11.87 -12.95
CA ARG A 72 17.38 -12.66 -13.95
C ARG A 72 17.95 -11.79 -15.06
N ARG A 73 17.16 -10.85 -15.59
CA ARG A 73 17.61 -9.97 -16.66
C ARG A 73 18.70 -9.01 -16.21
N ARG A 74 18.60 -8.43 -15.02
CA ARG A 74 19.64 -7.55 -14.47
C ARG A 74 20.98 -8.26 -14.34
N LYS A 75 21.00 -9.53 -13.93
CA LYS A 75 22.22 -10.36 -13.87
C LYS A 75 22.88 -10.57 -15.24
N MET A 76 22.14 -10.43 -16.33
CA MET A 76 22.65 -10.51 -17.71
C MET A 76 23.05 -9.15 -18.29
N GLY A 77 23.11 -8.09 -17.48
CA GLY A 77 23.48 -6.73 -17.92
C GLY A 77 22.35 -5.97 -18.62
N TRP A 78 21.11 -6.46 -18.54
CA TRP A 78 19.96 -5.81 -19.17
C TRP A 78 19.44 -4.62 -18.37
N THR A 79 18.99 -3.58 -19.07
CA THR A 79 18.36 -2.40 -18.47
C THR A 79 16.83 -2.54 -18.46
N PRO A 80 16.15 -2.45 -17.30
CA PRO A 80 14.70 -2.62 -17.18
C PRO A 80 13.83 -1.66 -18.00
N ARG A 81 13.34 -2.13 -19.15
CA ARG A 81 12.42 -1.41 -20.04
C ARG A 81 11.42 -2.34 -20.70
N ALA A 82 10.18 -1.90 -20.83
CA ALA A 82 9.18 -2.59 -21.63
C ALA A 82 9.53 -2.56 -23.11
N ALA A 83 8.88 -3.40 -23.93
CA ALA A 83 9.01 -3.40 -25.38
C ALA A 83 8.74 -2.02 -26.03
N THR A 84 7.94 -1.18 -25.37
CA THR A 84 7.66 0.22 -25.77
C THR A 84 8.81 1.19 -25.47
N GLY A 85 9.86 0.74 -24.78
CA GLY A 85 10.95 1.58 -24.26
C GLY A 85 10.67 2.21 -22.89
N ALA A 86 9.45 2.08 -22.37
CA ALA A 86 9.05 2.62 -21.07
C ALA A 86 9.86 1.98 -19.93
N ARG A 87 10.36 2.81 -19.01
CA ARG A 87 11.02 2.35 -17.78
C ARG A 87 9.97 1.94 -16.76
N TYR A 88 10.33 1.02 -15.89
CA TYR A 88 9.48 0.60 -14.77
C TYR A 88 10.28 0.34 -13.49
N LEU A 89 11.56 0.71 -13.48
CA LEU A 89 12.43 0.67 -12.32
C LEU A 89 12.96 2.09 -12.07
N PHE A 90 12.76 2.57 -10.85
CA PHE A 90 13.10 3.92 -10.44
C PHE A 90 13.82 3.94 -9.10
N LYS A 91 14.68 4.93 -8.91
CA LYS A 91 15.37 5.17 -7.65
C LYS A 91 14.79 6.39 -6.92
N PRO A 92 14.93 6.49 -5.59
CA PRO A 92 14.44 7.62 -4.81
C PRO A 92 14.95 8.97 -5.32
N GLU A 93 16.23 9.04 -5.71
CA GLU A 93 16.86 10.27 -6.22
C GLU A 93 16.26 10.79 -7.54
N GLU A 94 15.39 10.01 -8.20
CA GLU A 94 14.67 10.42 -9.40
C GLU A 94 13.42 11.25 -9.07
N GLY A 95 13.20 11.61 -7.81
CA GLY A 95 12.04 12.40 -7.38
C GLY A 95 10.78 11.55 -7.16
N VAL A 96 10.96 10.29 -6.77
CA VAL A 96 9.84 9.41 -6.43
C VAL A 96 9.23 9.85 -5.09
N GLN A 97 7.93 10.15 -5.10
CA GLN A 97 7.17 10.47 -3.90
C GLN A 97 6.31 9.29 -3.47
N LEU A 98 6.55 8.76 -2.27
CA LEU A 98 5.70 7.75 -1.68
C LEU A 98 4.33 8.34 -1.30
N LEU A 99 3.28 7.61 -1.66
CA LEU A 99 1.90 7.97 -1.34
C LEU A 99 1.37 7.07 -0.23
N ALA A 100 0.21 7.45 0.33
CA ALA A 100 -0.50 6.58 1.25
C ALA A 100 -0.80 5.21 0.60
N PRO A 101 -0.75 4.09 1.36
CA PRO A 101 -1.02 2.77 0.82
C PRO A 101 -2.39 2.65 0.17
N VAL A 102 -3.38 3.41 0.64
CA VAL A 102 -4.74 3.45 0.08
C VAL A 102 -5.06 4.88 -0.37
N THR A 103 -5.02 5.14 -1.68
CA THR A 103 -5.05 6.50 -2.24
C THR A 103 -6.46 7.05 -2.52
N ALA A 104 -7.47 6.20 -2.74
CA ALA A 104 -8.82 6.65 -3.10
C ALA A 104 -9.95 5.83 -2.45
N GLY A 105 -10.96 6.53 -1.93
CA GLY A 105 -12.22 5.94 -1.46
C GLY A 105 -12.08 5.03 -0.23
N ALA A 106 -11.01 5.18 0.54
CA ALA A 106 -10.79 4.43 1.77
C ALA A 106 -11.87 4.78 2.82
N LYS A 107 -12.38 3.76 3.51
CA LYS A 107 -13.09 3.97 4.77
C LYS A 107 -12.07 3.75 5.89
N ILE A 108 -11.81 4.79 6.67
CA ILE A 108 -10.85 4.75 7.76
C ILE A 108 -11.64 4.63 9.06
N TYR A 109 -11.44 3.51 9.76
CA TYR A 109 -12.01 3.27 11.08
C TYR A 109 -10.86 3.27 12.09
N CYS A 110 -10.93 4.18 13.06
CA CYS A 110 -9.98 4.28 14.15
C CYS A 110 -10.58 3.61 15.38
N LEU A 111 -9.74 2.97 16.20
CA LEU A 111 -10.17 2.25 17.41
C LEU A 111 -9.61 2.97 18.63
N ALA A 112 -10.46 3.77 19.27
CA ALA A 112 -10.09 4.49 20.48
C ALA A 112 -9.86 3.53 21.65
N SER A 113 -8.87 3.85 22.48
CA SER A 113 -8.62 3.15 23.75
C SER A 113 -8.37 1.64 23.60
N ASN A 114 -7.81 1.21 22.47
CA ASN A 114 -7.45 -0.19 22.20
C ASN A 114 -6.10 -0.61 22.83
N SER A 115 -5.30 0.35 23.29
CA SER A 115 -4.04 0.14 24.00
C SER A 115 -4.25 0.20 25.52
N ARG A 116 -4.06 -0.93 26.20
CA ARG A 116 -4.24 -1.02 27.66
C ARG A 116 -3.28 -0.09 28.42
N SER A 117 -2.04 0.05 27.94
CA SER A 117 -1.05 0.93 28.56
C SER A 117 -1.45 2.40 28.42
N HIS A 118 -1.91 2.81 27.24
CA HIS A 118 -2.35 4.19 27.01
C HIS A 118 -3.64 4.53 27.77
N VAL A 119 -4.57 3.57 27.89
CA VAL A 119 -5.76 3.74 28.75
C VAL A 119 -5.38 3.91 30.22
N ALA A 120 -4.41 3.13 30.71
CA ALA A 120 -3.91 3.24 32.08
C ALA A 120 -3.20 4.59 32.32
N GLU A 121 -2.42 5.09 31.36
CA GLU A 121 -1.81 6.43 31.38
C GLU A 121 -2.86 7.53 31.55
N GLN A 122 -3.95 7.45 30.79
CA GLN A 122 -5.07 8.40 30.88
C GLN A 122 -5.94 8.19 32.14
N LYS A 123 -5.63 7.20 32.99
CA LYS A 123 -6.44 6.80 34.16
C LYS A 123 -7.90 6.50 33.82
N LYS A 124 -8.15 5.95 32.63
CA LYS A 124 -9.48 5.57 32.15
C LYS A 124 -9.73 4.07 32.35
N THR A 125 -10.99 3.67 32.34
CA THR A 125 -11.36 2.25 32.30
C THR A 125 -11.38 1.77 30.86
N PRO A 126 -10.75 0.63 30.53
CA PRO A 126 -10.84 0.06 29.18
C PRO A 126 -12.29 -0.21 28.78
N PRO A 127 -12.69 0.11 27.54
CA PRO A 127 -14.04 -0.17 27.10
C PRO A 127 -14.29 -1.68 27.00
N THR A 128 -15.51 -2.12 27.28
CA THR A 128 -15.90 -3.55 27.21
C THR A 128 -16.18 -4.03 25.78
N GLN A 129 -16.28 -3.10 24.83
CA GLN A 129 -16.44 -3.33 23.40
C GLN A 129 -15.56 -2.35 22.61
N PRO A 130 -15.16 -2.65 21.36
CA PRO A 130 -14.38 -1.74 20.56
C PRO A 130 -15.11 -0.39 20.38
N TYR A 131 -14.46 0.70 20.77
CA TYR A 131 -14.96 2.04 20.53
C TYR A 131 -14.36 2.58 19.24
N ALA A 132 -15.18 2.65 18.19
CA ALA A 132 -14.72 3.06 16.86
C ALA A 132 -15.24 4.43 16.47
N PHE A 133 -14.42 5.19 15.76
CA PHE A 133 -14.81 6.41 15.06
C PHE A 133 -14.26 6.39 13.64
N THR A 134 -14.75 7.28 12.78
CA THR A 134 -14.33 7.34 11.38
C THR A 134 -13.54 8.61 11.10
N ARG A 135 -12.46 8.47 10.32
CA ARG A 135 -11.80 9.59 9.63
C ARG A 135 -12.19 9.56 8.15
N PHE A 136 -12.19 10.74 7.53
CA PHE A 136 -12.51 10.85 6.11
C PHE A 136 -11.27 10.56 5.25
N SER A 137 -11.46 9.99 4.07
CA SER A 137 -10.33 9.63 3.19
C SER A 137 -9.47 10.83 2.78
N ASN A 138 -10.02 12.05 2.79
CA ASN A 138 -9.30 13.27 2.46
C ASN A 138 -8.40 13.80 3.58
N SER A 139 -8.38 13.17 4.77
CA SER A 139 -7.41 13.47 5.83
C SER A 139 -6.17 12.56 5.78
N LEU A 140 -6.14 11.60 4.85
CA LEU A 140 -5.01 10.68 4.70
C LEU A 140 -3.97 11.29 3.76
N VAL A 141 -2.72 11.36 4.23
CA VAL A 141 -1.57 11.84 3.46
C VAL A 141 -0.47 10.77 3.43
N GLY A 142 0.40 10.84 2.42
CA GLY A 142 1.58 10.00 2.32
C GLY A 142 2.64 10.30 3.40
N PRO A 143 3.62 9.41 3.58
CA PRO A 143 4.61 9.49 4.67
C PRO A 143 5.56 10.70 4.59
N SER A 144 5.62 11.36 3.45
CA SER A 144 6.47 12.56 3.23
C SER A 144 5.65 13.76 2.76
N GLU A 145 4.33 13.65 2.79
CA GLU A 145 3.44 14.75 2.45
C GLU A 145 3.29 15.71 3.64
N PRO A 146 3.24 17.02 3.40
CA PRO A 146 3.07 17.99 4.46
C PRO A 146 1.67 17.89 5.08
N LEU A 147 1.61 18.03 6.41
CA LEU A 147 0.36 18.13 7.15
C LEU A 147 -0.02 19.60 7.34
N VAL A 148 -1.29 19.92 7.08
CA VAL A 148 -1.84 21.24 7.37
C VAL A 148 -2.28 21.28 8.82
N VAL A 149 -1.52 21.99 9.67
CA VAL A 149 -1.91 22.22 11.06
C VAL A 149 -2.93 23.35 11.11
N HIS A 150 -4.09 23.07 11.69
CA HIS A 150 -5.14 24.08 11.84
C HIS A 150 -4.68 25.22 12.75
N ARG A 151 -4.98 26.48 12.40
CA ARG A 151 -4.54 27.69 13.13
C ARG A 151 -4.89 27.73 14.63
N ALA A 152 -5.90 26.97 15.04
CA ALA A 152 -6.31 26.87 16.45
C ALA A 152 -5.52 25.81 17.24
N GLY A 153 -4.80 24.91 16.56
CA GLY A 153 -3.93 23.93 17.19
C GLY A 153 -2.58 24.55 17.50
N GLN A 154 -2.26 24.70 18.78
CA GLN A 154 -0.96 25.22 19.22
C GLN A 154 0.09 24.11 19.35
N PHE A 155 -0.35 22.87 19.58
CA PHE A 155 0.50 21.70 19.77
C PHE A 155 -0.18 20.49 19.11
N PRO A 156 0.20 20.12 17.87
CA PRO A 156 -0.25 18.85 17.32
C PRO A 156 0.34 17.71 18.16
N ASP A 157 -0.53 16.90 18.75
CA ASP A 157 -0.13 15.64 19.36
C ASP A 157 0.00 14.59 18.27
N ILE A 158 0.88 13.61 18.47
CA ILE A 158 1.14 12.55 17.49
C ILE A 158 0.84 11.22 18.14
N GLU A 159 -0.18 10.53 17.64
CA GLU A 159 -0.48 9.17 18.07
C GLU A 159 0.09 8.17 17.06
N VAL A 160 1.14 7.44 17.47
CA VAL A 160 1.72 6.38 16.62
C VAL A 160 0.85 5.13 16.71
N GLU A 161 0.30 4.72 15.57
CA GLU A 161 -0.65 3.61 15.49
C GLU A 161 -0.20 2.49 14.55
N LEU A 162 -0.66 1.27 14.85
CA LEU A 162 -0.64 0.16 13.91
C LEU A 162 -1.93 0.19 13.08
N ALA A 163 -1.81 0.54 11.80
CA ALA A 163 -2.92 0.53 10.87
C ALA A 163 -3.01 -0.82 10.14
N ILE A 164 -4.24 -1.34 10.03
CA ILE A 164 -4.56 -2.60 9.36
C ILE A 164 -5.18 -2.29 8.00
N VAL A 165 -4.62 -2.85 6.93
CA VAL A 165 -5.17 -2.71 5.57
C VAL A 165 -6.06 -3.90 5.26
N LEU A 166 -7.34 -3.66 4.98
CA LEU A 166 -8.29 -4.70 4.59
C LEU A 166 -8.30 -4.88 3.07
N GLY A 167 -8.01 -6.09 2.59
CA GLY A 167 -7.99 -6.41 1.15
C GLY A 167 -9.30 -6.95 0.60
N ARG A 168 -10.23 -7.34 1.49
CA ARG A 168 -11.48 -8.02 1.11
C ARG A 168 -12.68 -7.36 1.77
N ARG A 169 -13.79 -7.32 1.04
CA ARG A 169 -15.09 -6.87 1.58
C ARG A 169 -15.74 -8.04 2.32
N GLY A 170 -16.40 -7.76 3.43
CA GLY A 170 -17.19 -8.76 4.16
C GLY A 170 -18.24 -8.13 5.06
N LYS A 171 -19.15 -8.97 5.56
CA LYS A 171 -20.21 -8.61 6.50
C LYS A 171 -20.42 -9.82 7.43
N HIS A 172 -20.61 -9.57 8.74
CA HIS A 172 -20.75 -10.62 9.76
C HIS A 172 -19.63 -11.68 9.70
N ILE A 173 -18.38 -11.22 9.61
CA ILE A 173 -17.20 -12.09 9.51
C ILE A 173 -16.99 -12.77 10.88
N PRO A 174 -16.95 -14.11 10.96
CA PRO A 174 -16.61 -14.80 12.20
C PRO A 174 -15.18 -14.45 12.63
N ALA A 175 -14.96 -14.28 13.94
CA ALA A 175 -13.65 -13.90 14.49
C ALA A 175 -12.51 -14.82 14.01
N ALA A 176 -12.76 -16.13 13.93
CA ALA A 176 -11.78 -17.12 13.47
C ALA A 176 -11.31 -16.90 12.01
N ARG A 177 -12.08 -16.16 11.21
CA ARG A 177 -11.76 -15.86 9.80
C ARG A 177 -11.28 -14.43 9.58
N ALA A 178 -11.20 -13.61 10.63
CA ALA A 178 -10.88 -12.19 10.51
C ALA A 178 -9.55 -11.94 9.77
N MET A 179 -8.53 -12.76 10.04
CA MET A 179 -7.21 -12.63 9.42
C MET A 179 -7.21 -12.89 7.91
N GLU A 180 -8.19 -13.63 7.38
CA GLU A 180 -8.33 -13.84 5.92
C GLU A 180 -8.70 -12.55 5.16
N TYR A 181 -9.10 -11.50 5.86
CA TYR A 181 -9.49 -10.20 5.29
C TYR A 181 -8.37 -9.15 5.39
N VAL A 182 -7.34 -9.42 6.20
CA VAL A 182 -6.19 -8.54 6.37
C VAL A 182 -5.25 -8.74 5.19
N ALA A 183 -5.03 -7.67 4.42
CA ALA A 183 -4.05 -7.66 3.33
C ALA A 183 -2.64 -7.31 3.81
N GLY A 184 -2.54 -6.56 4.90
CA GLY A 184 -1.26 -6.16 5.46
C GLY A 184 -1.42 -5.11 6.55
N TYR A 185 -0.27 -4.58 6.94
CA TYR A 185 -0.14 -3.61 8.02
C TYR A 185 0.70 -2.44 7.55
N THR A 186 0.45 -1.27 8.15
CA THR A 186 1.29 -0.08 7.99
C THR A 186 1.35 0.67 9.31
N ILE A 187 2.31 1.58 9.43
CA ILE A 187 2.32 2.58 10.48
C ILE A 187 1.35 3.70 10.08
N GLY A 188 0.56 4.17 11.04
CA GLY A 188 -0.27 5.37 10.94
C GLY A 188 0.15 6.39 12.00
N LEU A 189 -0.06 7.67 11.69
CA LEU A 189 0.05 8.77 12.63
C LEU A 189 -1.33 9.44 12.67
N ASP A 190 -2.03 9.38 13.81
CA ASP A 190 -3.35 10.02 14.00
C ASP A 190 -3.26 11.40 14.68
#